data_AF-A0A7D7KLS9-F1
#
_entry.id   AF-A0A7D7KLS9-F1
#
_cell.length_a   1.000
_cell.length_b   1.000
_cell.length_c   1.000
_cell.angle_alpha   90.00
_cell.angle_beta   90.00
_cell.angle_gamma   90.00
#
_symmetry.space_group_name_H-M   'P 1'
#
loop_
_entity.id
_entity.type
_entity.pdbx_description
1 polymer ?
#
loop_
_entity_poly.entity_id
_entity_poly.type
_entity_poly.pdbx_seq_one_letter_code
_entity_poly.pdbx_strand_id
1 'polypeptide(L)'
;MLLKLALQMAHDDYEDRRERQRQGIDLAKAAGRYAGRKTDTATHARIVALREGGKSIAETARLAGCSQSQVKRVCAMARPVVGDKKELARS
;
A
#
# COMPACT_ATOMS: atom_id res chain seq x y z
N MET A 1 45.83 9.69 -16.75
CA MET A 1 45.39 9.93 -15.35
C MET A 1 44.08 10.71 -15.25
N LEU A 2 43.77 11.63 -16.18
CA LEU A 2 42.53 12.44 -16.16
C LEU A 2 41.22 11.63 -16.09
N LEU A 3 41.13 10.50 -16.81
CA LEU A 3 39.94 9.65 -16.80
C LEU A 3 39.61 9.08 -15.41
N LYS A 4 40.62 8.67 -14.64
CA LYS A 4 40.41 8.12 -13.29
C LYS A 4 39.87 9.19 -12.33
N LEU A 5 40.40 10.41 -12.43
CA LEU A 5 39.92 11.54 -11.63
C LEU A 5 38.49 11.92 -12.01
N ALA A 6 38.19 12.03 -13.30
CA ALA A 6 36.84 12.33 -13.77
C ALA A 6 35.81 11.27 -13.34
N LEU A 7 36.20 9.98 -13.38
CA LEU A 7 35.36 8.89 -12.93
C LEU A 7 35.09 8.96 -11.42
N GLN A 8 36.13 9.25 -10.62
CA GLN A 8 35.98 9.39 -9.17
C GLN A 8 35.05 10.55 -8.82
N MET A 9 35.21 11.71 -9.47
CA MET A 9 34.32 12.86 -9.27
C MET A 9 32.87 12.54 -9.62
N ALA A 10 32.62 11.80 -10.71
CA ALA A 10 31.28 11.39 -11.10
C ALA A 10 30.65 10.41 -10.10
N HIS A 11 31.46 9.51 -9.53
CA HIS A 11 31.02 8.58 -8.50
C HIS A 11 30.64 9.32 -7.21
N ASP A 12 31.49 10.23 -6.75
CA ASP A 12 31.28 10.96 -5.50
C ASP A 12 30.03 11.85 -5.60
N ASP A 13 29.82 12.53 -6.73
CA ASP A 13 28.59 13.31 -6.96
C ASP A 13 27.32 12.44 -6.99
N TYR A 14 27.40 11.21 -7.48
CA TYR A 14 26.28 10.27 -7.44
C TYR A 14 25.96 9.83 -6.01
N GLU A 15 26.98 9.44 -5.23
CA GLU A 15 26.81 9.03 -3.84
C GLU A 15 26.25 10.18 -2.98
N ASP A 16 26.76 11.40 -3.18
CA ASP A 16 26.26 12.60 -2.51
C ASP A 16 24.77 12.85 -2.80
N ARG A 17 24.36 12.75 -4.08
CA ARG A 17 22.94 12.92 -4.47
C ARG A 17 22.07 11.84 -3.84
N ARG A 18 22.54 10.60 -3.82
CA ARG A 18 21.86 9.47 -3.22
C ARG A 18 21.71 9.63 -1.71
N GLU A 19 22.75 10.09 -1.03
CA GLU A 19 22.72 10.34 0.41
C GLU A 19 21.76 11.47 0.77
N ARG A 20 21.83 12.60 0.07
CA ARG A 20 20.89 13.73 0.27
C ARG A 20 19.45 13.32 0.00
N GLN A 21 19.21 12.52 -1.04
CA GLN A 21 17.88 11.99 -1.32
C GLN A 21 17.40 11.08 -0.17
N ARG A 22 18.25 10.19 0.34
CA ARG A 22 17.93 9.33 1.48
C ARG A 22 17.57 10.14 2.71
N GLN A 23 18.41 11.12 3.08
CA GLN A 23 18.15 12.01 4.21
C GLN A 23 16.81 12.75 4.05
N GLY A 24 16.53 13.28 2.85
CA GLY A 24 15.26 13.93 2.55
C GLY A 24 14.05 13.00 2.66
N ILE A 25 14.17 11.76 2.19
CA ILE A 25 13.14 10.72 2.33
C ILE A 25 12.92 10.40 3.80
N ASP A 26 13.98 10.23 4.59
CA ASP A 26 13.88 9.87 6.01
C ASP A 26 13.21 10.99 6.82
N LEU A 27 13.57 12.25 6.56
CA LEU A 27 12.89 13.42 7.14
C LEU A 27 11.41 13.47 6.77
N ALA A 28 11.07 13.23 5.51
CA ALA A 28 9.69 13.30 5.04
C ALA A 28 8.84 12.09 5.50
N LYS A 29 9.45 10.92 5.71
CA LYS A 29 8.83 9.78 6.40
C LYS A 29 8.56 10.10 7.86
N ALA A 30 9.54 10.68 8.57
CA ALA A 30 9.38 11.11 9.96
C ALA A 30 8.28 12.18 10.11
N ALA A 31 8.15 13.08 9.14
CA ALA A 31 7.07 14.06 9.05
C ALA A 31 5.72 13.47 8.57
N GLY A 32 5.61 12.15 8.37
CA GLY A 32 4.35 11.48 8.00
C GLY A 32 3.84 11.77 6.58
N ARG A 33 4.69 12.32 5.69
CA ARG A 33 4.26 12.72 4.33
C ARG A 33 4.03 11.54 3.39
N TYR A 34 4.62 10.39 3.70
CA TYR A 34 4.50 9.15 2.91
C TYR A 34 3.30 8.32 3.38
N ALA A 35 2.09 8.72 2.97
CA ALA A 35 0.85 7.99 3.30
C ALA A 35 0.50 6.84 2.33
N GLY A 36 1.38 6.55 1.35
CA GLY A 36 1.13 5.56 0.30
C GLY A 36 0.02 5.98 -0.67
N ARG A 37 -0.52 5.01 -1.43
CA ARG A 37 -1.65 5.25 -2.33
C ARG A 37 -2.93 5.39 -1.51
N LYS A 38 -3.58 6.56 -1.60
CA LYS A 38 -4.89 6.78 -0.98
C LYS A 38 -5.89 5.75 -1.49
N THR A 39 -6.64 5.18 -0.55
CA THR A 39 -7.66 4.19 -0.83
C THR A 39 -8.86 4.84 -1.52
N ASP A 40 -9.38 4.20 -2.56
CA ASP A 40 -10.61 4.64 -3.23
C ASP A 40 -11.83 4.18 -2.41
N THR A 41 -12.29 5.07 -1.53
CA THR A 41 -13.41 4.83 -0.62
C THR A 41 -14.73 4.63 -1.36
N ALA A 42 -14.92 5.28 -2.51
CA ALA A 42 -16.13 5.13 -3.33
C ALA A 42 -16.20 3.73 -3.93
N THR A 43 -15.09 3.23 -4.47
CA THR A 43 -15.01 1.85 -4.97
C THR A 43 -15.22 0.82 -3.84
N HIS A 44 -14.67 1.07 -2.65
CA HIS A 44 -14.89 0.19 -1.50
C HIS A 44 -16.38 0.15 -1.10
N ALA A 45 -17.05 1.30 -0.99
CA ALA A 45 -18.47 1.37 -0.67
C ALA A 45 -19.34 0.63 -1.70
N ARG A 46 -19.05 0.80 -2.99
CA ARG A 46 -19.74 0.07 -4.07
C ARG A 46 -19.56 -1.45 -3.95
N ILE A 47 -18.33 -1.90 -3.66
CA ILE A 47 -18.06 -3.33 -3.46
C ILE A 47 -18.86 -3.88 -2.27
N VAL A 48 -18.89 -3.17 -1.14
CA VAL A 48 -19.65 -3.60 0.04
C VAL A 48 -21.14 -3.71 -0.28
N ALA A 49 -21.74 -2.67 -0.88
CA ALA A 49 -23.16 -2.68 -1.26
C ALA A 49 -23.51 -3.82 -2.23
N LEU A 50 -22.67 -4.08 -3.23
CA LEU A 50 -22.87 -5.19 -4.18
C LEU A 50 -22.77 -6.57 -3.49
N ARG A 51 -21.91 -6.69 -2.48
CA ARG A 51 -21.71 -7.93 -1.72
C ARG A 51 -22.82 -8.18 -0.71
N GLU A 52 -23.36 -7.14 -0.09
CA GLU A 52 -24.58 -7.21 0.74
C GLU A 52 -25.81 -7.58 -0.10
N GLY A 53 -25.89 -7.10 -1.35
CA GLY A 53 -26.89 -7.52 -2.33
C GLY A 53 -26.72 -8.94 -2.89
N GLY A 54 -25.82 -9.77 -2.33
CA GLY A 54 -25.66 -11.18 -2.66
C GLY A 54 -24.93 -11.48 -3.98
N LYS A 55 -24.38 -10.47 -4.69
CA LYS A 55 -23.66 -10.70 -5.96
C LYS A 55 -22.36 -11.47 -5.73
N SER A 56 -22.01 -12.38 -6.64
CA SER A 56 -20.77 -13.15 -6.55
C SER A 56 -19.51 -12.26 -6.63
N ILE A 57 -18.35 -12.76 -6.21
CA ILE A 57 -17.08 -12.02 -6.29
C ILE A 57 -16.75 -11.62 -7.73
N ALA A 58 -16.95 -12.55 -8.67
CA ALA A 58 -16.67 -12.31 -10.10
C ALA A 58 -17.59 -11.26 -10.71
N GLU A 59 -18.87 -11.29 -10.34
CA GLU A 59 -19.86 -10.32 -10.80
C GLU A 59 -19.64 -8.94 -10.17
N THR A 60 -19.34 -8.89 -8.87
CA THR A 60 -19.00 -7.65 -8.16
C THR A 60 -17.77 -6.98 -8.77
N ALA A 61 -16.74 -7.77 -9.12
CA ALA A 61 -15.54 -7.26 -9.79
C ALA A 61 -15.86 -6.60 -11.14
N ARG A 62 -16.71 -7.24 -11.95
CA ARG A 62 -17.17 -6.68 -13.24
C ARG A 62 -17.96 -5.39 -13.04
N LEU A 63 -18.93 -5.37 -12.12
CA LEU A 63 -19.81 -4.22 -11.88
C LEU A 63 -19.08 -3.03 -11.24
N ALA A 64 -18.11 -3.30 -10.36
CA ALA A 64 -17.30 -2.26 -9.71
C ALA A 64 -16.07 -1.83 -10.52
N GLY A 65 -15.81 -2.47 -11.67
CA GLY A 65 -14.65 -2.16 -12.52
C GLY A 65 -13.30 -2.44 -11.85
N CYS A 66 -13.22 -3.47 -11.00
CA CYS A 66 -12.03 -3.79 -10.23
C CYS A 66 -11.64 -5.28 -10.34
N SER A 67 -10.45 -5.64 -9.85
CA SER A 67 -10.03 -7.05 -9.84
C SER A 67 -10.75 -7.85 -8.75
N GLN A 68 -10.92 -9.16 -8.96
CA GLN A 68 -11.47 -10.05 -7.93
C GLN A 68 -10.63 -10.02 -6.64
N SER A 69 -9.31 -9.84 -6.76
CA SER A 69 -8.40 -9.69 -5.61
C SER A 69 -8.72 -8.44 -4.80
N GLN A 70 -9.08 -7.33 -5.45
CA GLN A 70 -9.51 -6.12 -4.77
C GLN A 70 -10.84 -6.32 -4.05
N VAL A 71 -11.81 -6.99 -4.69
CA VAL A 71 -13.09 -7.36 -4.04
C VAL A 71 -12.84 -8.21 -2.78
N LYS A 72 -12.01 -9.25 -2.88
CA LYS A 72 -11.65 -10.11 -1.73
C LYS A 72 -11.00 -9.31 -0.61
N ARG A 73 -10.07 -8.40 -0.95
CA ARG A 73 -9.40 -7.52 0.03
C ARG A 73 -10.40 -6.61 0.74
N VAL A 74 -11.28 -5.94 0.01
CA VAL A 74 -12.31 -5.06 0.58
C VAL A 74 -13.27 -5.84 1.47
N CYS A 75 -13.73 -7.02 1.04
CA CYS A 75 -14.54 -7.90 1.87
C CYS A 75 -13.84 -8.30 3.17
N ALA A 76 -12.53 -8.59 3.13
CA ALA A 76 -11.76 -8.92 4.33
C ALA A 76 -11.62 -7.71 5.27
N MET A 77 -11.43 -6.50 4.73
CA MET A 77 -11.38 -5.26 5.51
C MET A 77 -12.74 -4.88 6.12
N ALA A 78 -13.85 -5.22 5.45
CA ALA A 78 -15.20 -4.91 5.91
C ALA A 78 -15.75 -5.92 6.93
N ARG A 79 -15.18 -7.13 7.02
CA ARG A 79 -15.55 -8.08 8.07
C ARG A 79 -14.98 -7.57 9.40
N PRO A 80 -15.78 -7.50 10.48
CA PRO A 80 -15.23 -7.27 11.81
C PRO A 80 -14.22 -8.38 12.09
N VAL A 81 -13.05 -8.01 12.60
CA VAL A 81 -12.02 -8.96 13.02
C VAL A 81 -12.68 -9.86 14.06
N VAL A 82 -13.02 -11.09 13.67
CA VAL A 82 -13.54 -12.08 14.61
C VAL A 82 -12.34 -12.43 15.47
N GLY A 83 -12.23 -11.73 16.60
CA GLY A 83 -11.19 -11.94 17.59
C GLY A 83 -11.12 -13.41 17.99
N ASP A 84 -9.90 -13.87 18.18
CA ASP A 84 -9.52 -15.15 18.75
C ASP A 84 -10.37 -15.51 19.98
N LYS A 85 -11.46 -16.25 19.78
CA LYS A 85 -12.21 -16.90 20.87
C LYS A 85 -11.44 -18.09 21.49
N LYS A 86 -10.13 -18.25 21.22
CA LYS A 86 -9.33 -19.40 21.68
C LYS A 86 -8.45 -19.14 22.90
N GLU A 87 -8.34 -17.90 23.40
CA GLU A 87 -7.52 -17.62 24.60
C GLU A 87 -8.30 -17.60 25.92
N LEU A 88 -9.62 -17.41 25.92
CA LEU A 88 -10.42 -17.35 27.16
C LEU A 88 -10.90 -18.72 27.71
N ALA A 89 -10.45 -19.84 27.13
CA ALA A 89 -10.79 -21.19 27.57
C ALA A 89 -9.63 -21.92 28.29
N ARG A 90 -8.57 -21.19 28.66
CA ARG A 90 -7.41 -21.71 29.41
C ARG A 90 -7.00 -20.77 30.56
N SER A 91 -7.97 -20.32 31.34
CA SER A 91 -7.75 -19.71 32.66
C SER A 91 -8.82 -20.21 33.62
#